data_AF-A0A1G1RQ32-F1
#
_entry.id   AF-A0A1G1RQ32-F1
#
_cell.length_a   1.000
_cell.length_b   1.000
_cell.length_c   1.000
_cell.angle_alpha   90.00
_cell.angle_beta   90.00
_cell.angle_gamma   90.00
#
_symmetry.space_group_name_H-M   'P 1'
#
loop_
_entity.id
_entity.type
_entity.pdbx_description
1 polymer ?
#
loop_
_entity_poly.entity_id
_entity_poly.type
_entity_poly.pdbx_seq_one_letter_code
_entity_poly.pdbx_strand_id
1 'polypeptide(L)'
;MGLETKEITAYLFMIILGLGMGLVMPTLMIAVQNEFPKSMLGAVTSASTFFRAIGGTIGITVLNVVMNHSLDQKMTAAIESAKVQDNPVLKAVFDKIGHDADKLFGILINPQALQKLPAQGVQDIVLLIKTAWTQSFSIVFYAGLIFIGAGVFVALTVGNGKIKREPAKHNGSGGQYDADDAAGSSSIQKKTEPAPE
;
A
#
# COMPACT_ATOMS: atom_id res chain seq x y z
N MET A 1 -8.47 -14.90 -13.66
CA MET A 1 -7.43 -14.75 -14.71
C MET A 1 -7.03 -16.14 -15.16
N GLY A 2 -7.64 -16.70 -16.20
CA GLY A 2 -7.35 -18.08 -16.62
C GLY A 2 -5.95 -18.22 -17.23
N LEU A 3 -5.41 -19.44 -17.22
CA LEU A 3 -4.09 -19.79 -17.80
C LEU A 3 -3.95 -19.44 -19.29
N GLU A 4 -5.06 -19.14 -19.96
CA GLU A 4 -5.16 -18.78 -21.38
C GLU A 4 -5.31 -17.26 -21.63
N THR A 5 -5.24 -16.44 -20.58
CA THR A 5 -5.40 -14.98 -20.71
C THR A 5 -4.15 -14.37 -21.35
N LYS A 6 -4.32 -13.59 -22.42
CA LYS A 6 -3.23 -12.88 -23.09
C LYS A 6 -2.50 -11.98 -22.09
N GLU A 7 -1.17 -12.06 -22.04
CA GLU A 7 -0.31 -11.25 -21.15
C GLU A 7 -0.62 -9.74 -21.24
N ILE A 8 -1.09 -9.29 -22.41
CA ILE A 8 -1.49 -7.91 -22.65
C ILE A 8 -2.65 -7.43 -21.76
N THR A 9 -3.56 -8.32 -21.36
CA THR A 9 -4.67 -7.96 -20.47
C THR A 9 -4.15 -7.65 -19.06
N ALA A 10 -3.13 -8.37 -18.60
CA ALA A 10 -2.50 -8.08 -17.32
C ALA A 10 -1.78 -6.72 -17.34
N TYR A 11 -1.05 -6.41 -18.41
CA TYR A 11 -0.43 -5.10 -18.59
C TYR A 11 -1.47 -3.96 -18.63
N LEU A 12 -2.60 -4.16 -19.32
CA LEU A 12 -3.67 -3.16 -19.39
C LEU A 12 -4.23 -2.85 -17.99
N PHE A 13 -4.47 -3.88 -17.17
CA PHE A 13 -4.93 -3.70 -15.80
C PHE A 13 -3.88 -3.01 -14.92
N MET A 14 -2.59 -3.33 -15.06
CA MET A 14 -1.52 -2.63 -14.33
C MET A 14 -1.46 -1.14 -14.69
N ILE A 15 -1.65 -0.79 -15.96
CA ILE A 15 -1.69 0.62 -16.41
C ILE A 15 -2.89 1.35 -15.79
N ILE A 16 -4.09 0.77 -15.88
CA ILE A 16 -5.32 1.37 -15.33
C ILE A 16 -5.17 1.57 -13.81
N LEU A 17 -4.64 0.58 -13.10
CA LEU A 17 -4.43 0.63 -11.67
C LEU A 17 -3.37 1.69 -11.29
N GLY A 18 -2.28 1.77 -12.04
CA GLY A 18 -1.24 2.79 -11.85
C GLY A 18 -1.76 4.21 -12.07
N LEU A 19 -2.55 4.44 -13.12
CA LEU A 19 -3.18 5.74 -13.39
C LEU A 19 -4.18 6.12 -12.30
N GLY A 20 -5.02 5.18 -11.85
CA GLY A 20 -5.96 5.40 -10.75
C GLY A 20 -5.25 5.82 -9.47
N MET A 21 -4.22 5.08 -9.05
CA MET A 21 -3.44 5.44 -7.86
C MET A 21 -2.71 6.78 -8.00
N GLY A 22 -2.16 7.10 -9.18
CA GLY A 22 -1.44 8.33 -9.45
C GLY A 22 -2.31 9.59 -9.40
N LEU A 23 -3.59 9.48 -9.76
CA LEU A 23 -4.54 10.59 -9.70
C LEU A 23 -5.16 10.77 -8.31
N VAL A 24 -5.42 9.68 -7.58
CA VAL A 24 -6.12 9.73 -6.29
C VAL A 24 -5.24 10.27 -5.16
N MET A 25 -3.96 9.88 -5.10
CA MET A 25 -3.08 10.27 -3.99
C MET A 25 -2.89 11.79 -3.87
N PRO A 26 -2.55 12.53 -4.94
CA PRO A 26 -2.38 13.98 -4.84
C PRO A 26 -3.71 14.73 -4.65
N THR A 27 -4.79 14.26 -5.28
CA THR A 27 -6.08 14.96 -5.25
C THR A 27 -6.71 14.96 -3.86
N LEU A 28 -6.73 13.81 -3.17
CA LEU A 28 -7.20 13.72 -1.78
C LEU A 28 -6.35 14.57 -0.84
N MET A 29 -5.04 14.58 -1.06
CA MET A 29 -4.12 15.34 -0.22
C MET A 29 -4.35 16.84 -0.30
N ILE A 30 -4.49 17.37 -1.52
CA ILE A 30 -4.80 18.79 -1.73
C ILE A 30 -6.17 19.15 -1.16
N ALA A 31 -7.17 18.28 -1.30
CA ALA A 31 -8.50 18.51 -0.74
C ALA A 31 -8.43 18.69 0.79
N VAL A 32 -7.80 17.74 1.50
CA VAL A 32 -7.64 17.82 2.96
C VAL A 32 -6.82 19.04 3.35
N GLN A 33 -5.71 19.32 2.66
CA GLN A 33 -4.87 20.48 2.95
C GLN A 33 -5.61 21.81 2.78
N ASN A 34 -6.54 21.91 1.82
CA ASN A 34 -7.34 23.12 1.58
C ASN A 34 -8.35 23.42 2.71
N GLU A 35 -8.71 22.43 3.51
CA GLU A 35 -9.63 22.60 4.66
C GLU A 35 -8.95 23.22 5.89
N PHE A 36 -7.61 23.22 5.96
CA PHE A 36 -6.85 23.64 7.13
C PHE A 36 -5.99 24.88 6.89
N PRO A 37 -5.74 25.71 7.91
CA PRO A 37 -4.82 26.84 7.81
C PRO A 37 -3.38 26.38 7.55
N LYS A 38 -2.62 27.21 6.83
CA LYS A 38 -1.26 26.88 6.37
C LYS A 38 -0.29 26.48 7.49
N SER A 39 -0.48 27.01 8.69
CA SER A 39 0.33 26.70 9.87
C SER A 39 0.24 25.24 10.31
N MET A 40 -0.83 24.52 9.94
CA MET A 40 -1.06 23.13 10.34
C MET A 40 -0.78 22.11 9.22
N LEU A 41 -0.33 22.54 8.04
CA LEU A 41 -0.14 21.65 6.88
C LEU A 41 0.84 20.50 7.16
N GLY A 42 1.87 20.73 7.99
CA GLY A 42 2.78 19.67 8.42
C GLY A 42 2.08 18.59 9.22
N ALA A 43 1.29 18.98 10.23
CA ALA A 43 0.52 18.06 11.06
C ALA A 43 -0.54 17.29 10.25
N VAL A 44 -1.26 17.98 9.36
CA VAL A 44 -2.25 17.37 8.45
C VAL A 44 -1.60 16.33 7.55
N THR A 45 -0.42 16.65 7.00
CA THR A 45 0.32 15.74 6.11
C THR A 45 0.80 14.49 6.82
N SER A 46 1.37 14.64 8.01
CA SER A 46 1.82 13.53 8.84
C SER A 46 0.66 12.65 9.29
N ALA A 47 -0.46 13.25 9.73
CA ALA A 47 -1.65 12.52 10.14
C ALA A 47 -2.23 11.70 8.97
N SER A 48 -2.40 12.30 7.79
CA SER A 48 -2.86 11.60 6.58
C SER A 48 -1.94 10.44 6.20
N THR A 49 -0.62 10.64 6.28
CA THR A 49 0.36 9.58 5.99
C THR A 49 0.27 8.44 7.00
N PHE A 50 0.12 8.76 8.29
CA PHE A 50 -0.03 7.78 9.36
C PHE A 50 -1.29 6.92 9.20
N PHE A 51 -2.46 7.54 8.97
CA PHE A 51 -3.70 6.81 8.72
C PHE A 51 -3.62 5.96 7.45
N ARG A 52 -2.95 6.46 6.40
CA ARG A 52 -2.70 5.69 5.17
C ARG A 52 -1.83 4.45 5.44
N ALA A 53 -0.78 4.60 6.25
CA ALA A 53 0.08 3.46 6.60
C ALA A 53 -0.71 2.40 7.38
N ILE A 54 -1.48 2.81 8.39
CA ILE A 54 -2.34 1.90 9.16
C ILE A 54 -3.35 1.20 8.24
N GLY A 55 -4.07 1.97 7.42
CA GLY A 55 -5.05 1.42 6.48
C GLY A 55 -4.41 0.46 5.46
N GLY A 56 -3.21 0.78 4.97
CA GLY A 56 -2.45 -0.09 4.08
C GLY A 56 -2.07 -1.42 4.74
N THR A 57 -1.57 -1.39 5.97
CA THR A 57 -1.23 -2.61 6.71
C THR A 57 -2.47 -3.46 6.98
N ILE A 58 -3.54 -2.87 7.52
CA ILE A 58 -4.79 -3.59 7.81
C ILE A 58 -5.38 -4.19 6.53
N GLY A 59 -5.42 -3.41 5.45
CA GLY A 59 -5.94 -3.86 4.15
C GLY A 59 -5.17 -5.06 3.60
N ILE A 60 -3.84 -5.01 3.61
CA ILE A 60 -3.00 -6.12 3.14
C ILE A 60 -3.19 -7.35 4.03
N THR A 61 -3.25 -7.19 5.35
CA THR A 61 -3.44 -8.32 6.28
C THR A 61 -4.78 -9.02 6.05
N VAL A 62 -5.88 -8.27 5.91
CA VAL A 62 -7.21 -8.86 5.65
C VAL A 62 -7.20 -9.62 4.32
N LEU A 63 -6.65 -9.03 3.26
CA LEU A 63 -6.56 -9.69 1.96
C LEU A 63 -5.66 -10.94 2.00
N ASN A 64 -4.58 -10.92 2.78
CA ASN A 64 -3.70 -12.09 2.96
C ASN A 64 -4.43 -13.24 3.70
N VAL A 65 -5.17 -12.92 4.76
CA VAL A 65 -6.00 -13.93 5.47
C VAL A 65 -7.03 -14.55 4.53
N VAL A 66 -7.72 -13.74 3.73
CA VAL A 66 -8.69 -14.23 2.73
C VAL A 66 -8.02 -15.12 1.68
N MET A 67 -6.82 -14.74 1.22
CA MET A 67 -6.04 -15.55 0.28
C MET A 67 -5.68 -16.92 0.87
N ASN A 68 -5.05 -16.95 2.05
CA ASN A 68 -4.60 -18.20 2.67
C ASN A 68 -5.77 -19.13 2.97
N HIS A 69 -6.89 -18.57 3.45
CA HIS A 69 -8.09 -19.36 3.69
C HIS A 69 -8.67 -19.98 2.41
N SER A 70 -8.78 -19.20 1.34
CA SER A 70 -9.27 -19.72 0.07
C SER A 70 -8.31 -20.72 -0.56
N LEU A 71 -7.01 -20.46 -0.47
CA LEU A 71 -5.99 -21.35 -0.98
C LEU A 71 -6.09 -22.72 -0.31
N ASP A 72 -6.16 -22.73 1.02
CA ASP A 72 -6.33 -23.95 1.81
C ASP A 72 -7.56 -24.74 1.34
N GLN A 73 -8.73 -24.09 1.30
CA GLN A 73 -9.96 -24.72 0.83
C GLN A 73 -9.87 -25.30 -0.59
N LYS A 74 -9.26 -24.55 -1.53
CA LYS A 74 -9.09 -25.00 -2.92
C LYS A 74 -8.09 -26.14 -3.03
N MET A 75 -7.05 -26.12 -2.21
CA MET A 75 -6.02 -27.14 -2.19
C MET A 75 -6.54 -28.45 -1.57
N THR A 76 -7.28 -28.41 -0.46
CA THR A 76 -7.96 -29.59 0.11
C THR A 76 -8.91 -30.21 -0.90
N ALA A 77 -9.77 -29.39 -1.53
CA ALA A 77 -10.72 -29.86 -2.53
C ALA A 77 -10.02 -30.50 -3.74
N ALA A 78 -8.88 -29.95 -4.17
CA ALA A 78 -8.11 -30.47 -5.29
C ALA A 78 -7.43 -31.82 -4.98
N ILE A 79 -6.98 -32.07 -3.75
CA ILE A 79 -6.45 -33.38 -3.33
C ILE A 79 -7.56 -34.44 -3.35
N GLU A 80 -8.73 -34.12 -2.78
CA GLU A 80 -9.85 -35.05 -2.69
C GLU A 80 -10.38 -35.43 -4.07
N SER A 81 -10.51 -34.45 -4.96
CA SER A 81 -11.02 -34.67 -6.31
C SER A 81 -10.05 -35.39 -7.24
N ALA A 82 -8.73 -35.24 -7.04
CA ALA A 82 -7.73 -35.90 -7.88
C ALA A 82 -7.33 -37.32 -7.42
N LYS A 83 -8.01 -37.93 -6.43
CA LYS A 83 -7.66 -39.25 -5.85
C LYS A 83 -6.15 -39.39 -5.57
N VAL A 84 -5.51 -38.34 -5.06
CA VAL A 84 -4.05 -38.29 -4.89
C VAL A 84 -3.54 -39.09 -3.67
N GLN A 85 -4.27 -40.15 -3.28
CA GLN A 85 -3.78 -41.12 -2.30
C GLN A 85 -2.55 -41.88 -2.82
N ASP A 86 -2.37 -41.97 -4.14
CA ASP A 86 -1.26 -42.72 -4.76
C ASP A 86 0.03 -41.90 -4.99
N ASN A 87 0.03 -40.58 -4.79
CA ASN A 87 1.20 -39.76 -5.08
C ASN A 87 1.83 -39.16 -3.78
N PRO A 88 2.82 -39.85 -3.17
CA PRO A 88 3.40 -39.45 -1.88
C PRO A 88 4.09 -38.08 -1.93
N VAL A 89 4.45 -37.62 -3.12
CA VAL A 89 5.05 -36.30 -3.36
C VAL A 89 4.05 -35.18 -3.06
N LEU A 90 2.77 -35.33 -3.47
CA LEU A 90 1.76 -34.30 -3.22
C LEU A 90 1.44 -34.22 -1.73
N LYS A 91 1.31 -35.36 -1.06
CA LYS A 91 1.12 -35.40 0.40
C LYS A 91 2.30 -34.78 1.15
N ALA A 92 3.54 -35.04 0.73
CA ALA A 92 4.73 -34.43 1.34
C ALA A 92 4.84 -32.92 1.09
N VAL A 93 4.39 -32.44 -0.07
CA VAL A 93 4.27 -31.01 -0.40
C VAL A 93 3.24 -30.39 0.54
N PHE A 94 2.04 -30.96 0.66
CA PHE A 94 1.02 -30.46 1.59
C PHE A 94 1.44 -30.49 3.07
N ASP A 95 2.03 -31.59 3.52
CA ASP A 95 2.43 -31.82 4.91
C ASP A 95 3.62 -30.94 5.33
N LYS A 96 4.58 -30.70 4.42
CA LYS A 96 5.72 -29.81 4.70
C LYS A 96 5.42 -28.34 4.50
N ILE A 97 4.46 -27.99 3.66
CA ILE A 97 4.24 -26.60 3.28
C ILE A 97 3.25 -25.91 4.22
N GLY A 98 2.29 -26.65 4.80
CA GLY A 98 1.26 -26.06 5.66
C GLY A 98 0.47 -24.95 4.94
N HIS A 99 -0.45 -24.31 5.65
CA HIS A 99 -1.44 -23.38 5.11
C HIS A 99 -0.88 -22.02 4.60
N ASP A 100 0.41 -21.92 4.26
CA ASP A 100 1.08 -20.66 3.90
C ASP A 100 1.24 -20.49 2.38
N ALA A 101 0.52 -19.54 1.78
CA ALA A 101 0.66 -19.21 0.36
C ALA A 101 2.07 -18.75 -0.04
N ASP A 102 2.81 -18.11 0.87
CA ASP A 102 4.14 -17.57 0.62
C ASP A 102 5.19 -18.68 0.36
N LYS A 103 5.07 -19.82 1.05
CA LYS A 103 5.96 -20.97 0.88
C LYS A 103 5.71 -21.70 -0.44
N LEU A 104 4.44 -21.81 -0.84
CA LEU A 104 4.06 -22.37 -2.14
C LEU A 104 4.61 -21.51 -3.28
N PHE A 105 4.49 -20.19 -3.17
CA PHE A 105 5.05 -19.27 -4.14
C PHE A 105 6.59 -19.38 -4.20
N GLY A 106 7.27 -19.45 -3.06
CA GLY A 106 8.72 -19.66 -2.99
C GLY A 106 9.20 -20.92 -3.71
N ILE A 107 8.41 -22.01 -3.69
CA ILE A 107 8.71 -23.25 -4.43
C ILE A 107 8.52 -23.07 -5.93
N LEU A 108 7.52 -22.29 -6.36
CA LEU A 108 7.26 -22.02 -7.79
C LEU A 108 8.35 -21.16 -8.43
N ILE A 109 8.94 -20.24 -7.68
CA ILE A 109 9.92 -19.29 -8.20
C ILE A 109 11.35 -19.84 -8.10
N ASN A 110 11.62 -20.80 -7.21
CA ASN A 110 12.96 -21.33 -7.01
C ASN A 110 13.22 -22.58 -7.89
N PRO A 111 14.06 -22.47 -8.94
CA PRO A 111 14.37 -23.60 -9.83
C PRO A 111 15.06 -24.77 -9.11
N GLN A 112 15.73 -24.53 -7.97
CA GLN A 112 16.36 -25.60 -7.19
C GLN A 112 15.38 -26.33 -6.25
N ALA A 113 14.28 -25.69 -5.85
CA ALA A 113 13.23 -26.34 -5.07
C ALA A 113 12.47 -27.37 -5.93
N LEU A 114 12.32 -27.07 -7.22
CA LEU A 114 11.70 -27.95 -8.22
C LEU A 114 12.58 -29.15 -8.60
N GLN A 115 13.91 -29.03 -8.49
CA GLN A 115 14.86 -30.11 -8.79
C GLN A 115 14.97 -31.17 -7.67
N LYS A 116 14.58 -30.82 -6.43
CA LYS A 116 14.51 -31.78 -5.31
C LYS A 116 13.23 -32.62 -5.32
N LEU A 117 12.31 -32.36 -6.25
CA LEU A 117 11.11 -33.16 -6.47
C LEU A 117 11.42 -34.23 -7.53
N PRO A 118 11.02 -35.50 -7.31
CA PRO A 118 11.27 -36.58 -8.26
C PRO A 118 10.60 -36.25 -9.61
N ALA A 119 11.33 -36.45 -10.71
CA ALA A 119 10.98 -36.00 -12.07
C ALA A 119 9.65 -36.54 -12.64
N GLN A 120 8.99 -37.48 -11.94
CA GLN A 120 7.66 -38.00 -12.29
C GLN A 120 6.59 -37.25 -11.47
N GLY A 121 5.82 -36.37 -12.12
CA GLY A 121 4.69 -35.66 -11.51
C GLY A 121 4.89 -34.16 -11.29
N VAL A 122 6.10 -33.61 -11.50
CA VAL A 122 6.38 -32.17 -11.33
C VAL A 122 5.44 -31.30 -12.18
N GLN A 123 5.08 -31.74 -13.39
CA GLN A 123 4.16 -31.00 -14.26
C GLN A 123 2.73 -30.94 -13.70
N ASP A 124 2.24 -32.04 -13.12
CA ASP A 124 0.91 -32.10 -12.50
C ASP A 124 0.87 -31.29 -11.20
N ILE A 125 1.95 -31.31 -10.42
CA ILE A 125 2.10 -30.49 -9.21
C ILE A 125 2.11 -29.01 -9.57
N VAL A 126 2.89 -28.63 -10.59
CA VAL A 126 2.95 -27.25 -11.07
C VAL A 126 1.59 -26.82 -11.61
N LEU A 127 0.88 -27.67 -12.37
CA LEU A 127 -0.46 -27.38 -12.86
C LEU A 127 -1.48 -27.23 -11.73
N LEU A 128 -1.44 -28.13 -10.74
CA LEU A 128 -2.32 -28.12 -9.57
C LEU A 128 -2.11 -26.85 -8.74
N ILE A 129 -0.85 -26.54 -8.40
CA ILE A 129 -0.52 -25.34 -7.63
C ILE A 129 -0.90 -24.11 -8.45
N LYS A 130 -0.52 -24.02 -9.73
CA LYS A 130 -0.86 -22.86 -10.57
C LYS A 130 -2.37 -22.66 -10.67
N THR A 131 -3.16 -23.74 -10.76
CA THR A 131 -4.62 -23.68 -10.84
C THR A 131 -5.25 -23.25 -9.52
N ALA A 132 -4.87 -23.86 -8.39
CA ALA A 132 -5.37 -23.50 -7.06
C ALA A 132 -5.00 -22.05 -6.70
N TRP A 133 -3.77 -21.64 -7.02
CA TRP A 133 -3.27 -20.30 -6.78
C TRP A 133 -4.02 -19.27 -7.62
N THR A 134 -4.22 -19.54 -8.92
CA THR A 134 -5.00 -18.68 -9.82
C THR A 134 -6.46 -18.53 -9.38
N GLN A 135 -7.09 -19.61 -8.92
CA GLN A 135 -8.46 -19.56 -8.41
C GLN A 135 -8.55 -18.75 -7.12
N SER A 136 -7.57 -18.86 -6.23
CA SER A 136 -7.53 -18.11 -4.97
C SER A 136 -7.27 -16.62 -5.20
N PHE A 137 -6.42 -16.26 -6.16
CA PHE A 137 -6.27 -14.85 -6.58
C PHE A 137 -7.59 -14.22 -7.03
N SER A 138 -8.46 -15.02 -7.64
CA SER A 138 -9.77 -14.52 -8.08
C SER A 138 -10.68 -14.21 -6.89
N ILE A 139 -10.63 -14.99 -5.78
CA ILE A 139 -11.40 -14.67 -4.57
C ILE A 139 -10.95 -13.33 -3.97
N VAL A 140 -9.63 -13.10 -3.92
CA VAL A 140 -9.05 -11.88 -3.35
C VAL A 140 -9.42 -10.67 -4.20
N PHE A 141 -9.47 -10.84 -5.52
CA PHE A 141 -9.93 -9.79 -6.43
C PHE A 141 -11.38 -9.38 -6.13
N TYR A 142 -12.30 -10.33 -5.94
CA TYR A 142 -13.70 -10.03 -5.58
C TYR A 142 -13.83 -9.47 -4.16
N ALA A 143 -13.10 -10.02 -3.19
CA ALA A 143 -13.07 -9.50 -1.83
C ALA A 143 -12.56 -8.05 -1.80
N GLY A 144 -11.52 -7.76 -2.59
CA GLY A 144 -11.01 -6.41 -2.80
C GLY A 144 -12.05 -5.48 -3.43
N LEU A 145 -12.84 -5.96 -4.40
CA LEU A 145 -13.90 -5.18 -5.02
C LEU A 145 -15.01 -4.83 -4.02
N ILE A 146 -15.42 -5.76 -3.16
CA ILE A 146 -16.37 -5.52 -2.06
C ILE A 146 -15.79 -4.49 -1.08
N PHE A 147 -14.52 -4.63 -0.72
CA PHE A 147 -13.84 -3.71 0.18
C PHE A 147 -13.77 -2.29 -0.39
N ILE A 148 -13.44 -2.15 -1.68
CA ILE A 148 -13.48 -0.86 -2.39
C ILE A 148 -14.91 -0.31 -2.42
N GLY A 149 -15.90 -1.14 -2.73
CA GLY A 149 -17.31 -0.73 -2.74
C GLY A 149 -17.78 -0.21 -1.39
N ALA A 150 -17.45 -0.90 -0.30
CA ALA A 150 -17.71 -0.44 1.06
C ALA A 150 -16.98 0.87 1.37
N GLY A 151 -15.71 0.99 0.95
CA GLY A 151 -14.93 2.23 1.10
C GLY A 151 -15.56 3.41 0.38
N VAL A 152 -16.01 3.23 -0.87
CA VAL A 152 -16.73 4.25 -1.64
C VAL A 152 -18.06 4.58 -0.99
N PHE A 153 -18.80 3.59 -0.51
CA PHE A 153 -20.06 3.80 0.20
C PHE A 153 -19.88 4.66 1.46
N VAL A 154 -18.86 4.34 2.27
CA VAL A 154 -18.50 5.14 3.45
C VAL A 154 -18.09 6.54 3.03
N ALA A 155 -17.26 6.68 1.99
CA ALA A 155 -16.84 7.98 1.47
C ALA A 155 -18.02 8.85 0.99
N LEU A 156 -19.04 8.24 0.37
CA LEU A 156 -20.27 8.93 -0.03
C LEU A 156 -21.17 9.29 1.16
N THR A 157 -21.09 8.53 2.25
CA THR A 157 -21.87 8.78 3.47
C THR A 157 -21.27 9.91 4.32
N VAL A 158 -19.97 10.17 4.19
CA VAL A 158 -19.30 11.33 4.79
C VAL A 158 -19.71 12.59 4.00
N GLY A 159 -20.86 13.15 4.38
CA GLY A 159 -21.49 14.28 3.72
C GLY A 159 -20.72 15.61 3.83
N ASN A 160 -21.08 16.56 2.95
CA ASN A 160 -20.51 17.90 2.82
C ASN A 160 -20.60 18.74 4.12
N GLY A 161 -19.58 18.66 4.97
CA GLY A 161 -19.37 19.62 6.05
C GLY A 161 -19.17 21.02 5.47
N LYS A 162 -20.16 21.91 5.65
CA LYS A 162 -20.11 23.29 5.14
C LYS A 162 -18.89 24.01 5.73
N ILE A 163 -17.93 24.34 4.87
CA ILE A 163 -16.75 25.17 5.17
C ILE A 163 -17.22 26.55 5.64
N LYS A 164 -17.23 26.78 6.96
CA LYS A 164 -17.38 28.12 7.54
C LYS A 164 -16.04 28.83 7.40
N ARG A 165 -15.94 29.70 6.38
CA ARG A 165 -14.83 30.66 6.27
C ARG A 165 -14.93 31.63 7.45
N GLU A 166 -13.98 31.59 8.38
CA GLU A 166 -13.78 32.73 9.28
C GLU A 166 -13.33 33.92 8.43
N PRO A 167 -14.02 35.09 8.51
CA PRO A 167 -13.59 36.27 7.79
C PRO A 167 -12.22 36.69 8.34
N ALA A 168 -11.26 36.89 7.44
CA ALA A 168 -9.93 37.38 7.77
C ALA A 168 -10.06 38.68 8.58
N LYS A 169 -9.57 38.69 9.83
CA LYS A 169 -9.35 39.93 10.57
C LYS A 169 -8.28 40.72 9.83
N HIS A 170 -8.72 41.71 9.06
CA HIS A 170 -7.87 42.76 8.53
C HIS A 170 -7.41 43.63 9.70
N ASN A 171 -6.34 43.23 10.37
CA ASN A 171 -5.73 44.08 11.39
C ASN A 171 -4.90 45.14 10.67
N GLY A 172 -5.50 46.31 10.43
CA GLY A 172 -4.79 47.51 10.07
C GLY A 172 -3.92 47.95 11.24
N SER A 173 -2.66 47.55 11.24
CA SER A 173 -1.61 48.24 11.99
C SER A 173 -0.41 48.32 11.05
N GLY A 174 -0.27 49.47 10.38
CA GLY A 174 1.00 49.87 9.80
C GLY A 174 2.04 49.86 10.91
N GLY A 175 2.90 48.85 10.90
CA GLY A 175 4.10 48.83 11.71
C GLY A 175 5.06 49.84 11.13
N GLN A 176 5.17 50.97 11.83
CA GLN A 176 6.26 51.91 11.75
C GLN A 176 7.59 51.13 11.66
N TYR A 177 8.31 51.27 10.54
CA TYR A 177 9.72 50.87 10.51
C TYR A 177 10.46 51.95 11.28
N ASP A 178 10.74 51.69 12.56
CA ASP A 178 11.54 52.58 13.40
C ASP A 178 12.96 52.66 12.81
N ALA A 179 13.30 53.85 12.36
CA ALA A 179 14.59 54.21 11.78
C ALA A 179 15.70 54.40 12.84
N ASP A 180 15.55 53.78 14.02
CA ASP A 180 16.49 53.94 15.15
C ASP A 180 17.47 52.76 15.29
N ASP A 181 17.21 51.59 14.68
CA ASP A 181 18.12 50.43 14.75
C ASP A 181 19.32 50.51 13.79
N ALA A 182 19.40 51.54 12.93
CA ALA A 182 20.53 51.75 12.03
C ALA A 182 21.71 52.53 12.65
N ALA A 183 21.58 53.05 13.88
CA ALA A 183 22.60 53.87 14.54
C ALA A 183 23.46 53.11 15.58
N GLY A 184 23.15 51.84 15.88
CA GLY A 184 23.80 51.10 16.97
C GLY A 184 25.07 50.31 16.63
N SER A 185 25.44 50.16 15.35
CA SER A 185 26.49 49.22 14.93
C SER A 185 27.82 49.86 14.49
N SER A 186 28.05 51.16 14.72
CA SER A 186 29.25 51.88 14.22
C SER A 186 30.26 52.33 15.29
N SER A 187 30.18 51.82 16.52
CA SER A 187 31.05 52.23 17.64
C SER A 187 31.99 51.15 18.19
N ILE A 188 32.01 49.93 17.62
CA ILE A 188 32.94 48.87 18.01
C ILE A 188 34.01 48.67 16.91
N GLN A 189 34.78 49.72 16.62
CA GLN A 189 36.00 49.58 15.81
C GLN A 189 36.97 50.75 16.00
N LYS A 190 37.39 51.03 17.24
CA LYS A 190 38.65 51.73 17.49
C LYS A 190 39.11 51.57 18.93
N LYS A 191 40.38 51.20 19.09
CA LYS A 191 41.22 51.34 20.30
C LYS A 191 41.36 50.10 21.19
N THR A 192 42.36 49.27 20.88
CA THR A 192 43.41 48.84 21.81
C THR A 192 44.53 48.19 21.01
N GLU A 193 45.47 49.01 20.55
CA GLU A 193 46.81 48.59 20.15
C GLU A 193 47.73 49.06 21.30
N PRO A 194 48.50 48.18 21.97
CA PRO A 194 49.45 48.61 22.98
C PRO A 194 50.76 49.08 22.33
N ALA A 195 51.18 50.30 22.65
CA ALA A 195 52.48 50.87 22.31
C ALA A 195 53.52 50.53 23.42
N PRO A 196 54.83 50.59 23.11
CA PRO A 196 55.86 49.78 23.76
C PRO A 196 56.54 50.48 24.95
N GLU A 197 57.22 49.68 25.77
CA GLU A 197 58.50 50.05 26.39
C GLU A 197 59.66 49.54 25.53
#